data_AF-A0A0Q4DSP4-F1
#
_entry.id   AF-A0A0Q4DSP4-F1
#
_cell.length_a   1.000
_cell.length_b   1.000
_cell.length_c   1.000
_cell.angle_alpha   90.00
_cell.angle_beta   90.00
_cell.angle_gamma   90.00
#
_symmetry.space_group_name_H-M   'P 1'
#
loop_
_entity.id
_entity.type
_entity.pdbx_description
1 polymer ?
#
loop_
_entity_poly.entity_id
_entity_poly.type
_entity_poly.pdbx_seq_one_letter_code
_entity_poly.pdbx_strand_id
1 'polypeptide(L)'
;MTTPMTLWWQMWTDAAQTGLRLWETMAASAVVIDRRMPMIDAGMRNPWTADHVELTGMVTEKAQAFSKAGDSLAKDMAAMQGMWMQAMQDAWSLGTAGRMPSARRIAAGQDRAMRLTAGMIGAGGRALTPIHAKATANAKRLGSPKR
;
A
#
# COMPACT_ATOMS: atom_id res chain seq x y z
N MET A 1 16.27 -17.36 13.07
CA MET A 1 16.14 -17.53 11.61
C MET A 1 14.70 -17.88 11.32
N THR A 2 13.97 -17.09 10.52
CA THR A 2 12.63 -17.46 10.04
C THR A 2 12.76 -18.70 9.14
N THR A 3 11.93 -19.71 9.37
CA THR A 3 11.89 -20.90 8.52
C THR A 3 11.12 -20.58 7.23
N PRO A 4 11.38 -21.29 6.11
CA PRO A 4 10.63 -21.10 4.87
C PRO A 4 9.11 -21.18 5.06
N MET A 5 8.65 -22.09 5.92
CA MET A 5 7.23 -22.22 6.28
C MET A 5 6.67 -20.99 6.99
N THR A 6 7.42 -20.41 7.93
CA THR A 6 6.97 -19.19 8.62
C THR A 6 6.92 -17.98 7.69
N LEU A 7 7.87 -17.87 6.76
CA LEU A 7 7.90 -16.79 5.77
C LEU A 7 6.74 -16.92 4.78
N TRP A 8 6.46 -18.14 4.30
CA TRP A 8 5.31 -18.43 3.45
C TRP A 8 3.99 -18.05 4.13
N TRP A 9 3.83 -18.43 5.39
CA TRP A 9 2.65 -18.08 6.18
C TRP A 9 2.50 -16.57 6.34
N GLN A 10 3.57 -15.87 6.68
CA GLN A 10 3.59 -14.40 6.77
C GLN A 10 3.17 -13.72 5.48
N MET A 11 3.72 -14.16 4.34
CA MET A 11 3.34 -13.63 3.02
C MET A 11 1.84 -13.79 2.75
N TRP A 12 1.27 -14.96 3.07
CA TRP A 12 -0.15 -15.22 2.91
C TRP A 12 -1.02 -14.34 3.82
N THR A 13 -0.65 -14.22 5.10
CA THR A 13 -1.41 -13.39 6.04
C THR A 13 -1.34 -11.91 5.67
N ASP A 14 -0.17 -11.43 5.23
CA ASP A 14 0.01 -10.03 4.82
C ASP A 14 -0.78 -9.73 3.55
N ALA A 15 -0.77 -10.65 2.57
CA ALA A 15 -1.56 -10.53 1.36
C ALA A 15 -3.07 -10.52 1.68
N ALA A 16 -3.54 -11.43 2.55
CA ALA A 16 -4.94 -11.50 2.95
C ALA A 16 -5.39 -10.22 3.68
N GLN A 17 -4.60 -9.70 4.62
CA GLN A 17 -4.89 -8.45 5.32
C GLN A 17 -4.91 -7.25 4.35
N THR A 18 -3.97 -7.21 3.40
CA THR A 18 -3.93 -6.17 2.37
C THR A 18 -5.19 -6.23 1.50
N GLY A 19 -5.60 -7.42 1.08
CA GLY A 19 -6.84 -7.63 0.34
C GLY A 19 -8.07 -7.17 1.12
N LEU A 20 -8.18 -7.50 2.40
CA LEU A 20 -9.28 -7.06 3.25
C LEU A 20 -9.33 -5.53 3.38
N ARG A 21 -8.18 -4.88 3.65
CA ARG A 21 -8.09 -3.41 3.70
C ARG A 21 -8.47 -2.77 2.38
N LEU A 22 -8.11 -3.38 1.25
CA LEU A 22 -8.48 -2.87 -0.06
C LEU A 22 -10.00 -2.92 -0.25
N TRP A 23 -10.64 -4.04 0.07
CA TRP A 23 -12.10 -4.19 0.02
C TRP A 23 -12.82 -3.17 0.92
N GLU A 24 -12.37 -3.04 2.17
CA GLU A 24 -12.91 -2.05 3.11
C GLU A 24 -12.73 -0.61 2.60
N THR A 25 -11.59 -0.31 1.97
CA THR A 25 -11.33 0.99 1.34
C THR A 25 -12.31 1.26 0.19
N MET A 26 -12.55 0.26 -0.67
CA MET A 26 -13.50 0.39 -1.78
C MET A 26 -14.93 0.60 -1.28
N ALA A 27 -15.37 -0.19 -0.30
CA ALA A 27 -16.69 -0.06 0.30
C ALA A 27 -16.86 1.32 0.97
N ALA A 28 -15.87 1.77 1.75
CA ALA A 28 -15.89 3.10 2.37
C ALA A 28 -15.88 4.22 1.32
N SER A 29 -15.14 4.05 0.22
CA SER A 29 -15.09 5.04 -0.86
C SER A 29 -16.45 5.21 -1.54
N ALA A 30 -17.20 4.13 -1.75
CA ALA A 30 -18.55 4.21 -2.29
C ALA A 30 -19.47 5.08 -1.41
N VAL A 31 -19.43 4.91 -0.09
CA VAL A 31 -20.18 5.74 0.87
C VAL A 31 -19.75 7.20 0.81
N VAL A 32 -18.44 7.46 0.76
CA VAL A 32 -17.90 8.83 0.69
C VAL A 32 -18.32 9.53 -0.59
N ILE A 33 -18.27 8.83 -1.74
CA ILE A 33 -18.69 9.36 -3.04
C ILE A 33 -20.19 9.68 -3.00
N ASP A 34 -21.02 8.70 -2.62
CA ASP A 34 -22.47 8.86 -2.53
C ASP A 34 -22.87 10.09 -1.69
N ARG A 35 -22.21 10.29 -0.53
CA ARG A 35 -22.50 11.42 0.35
C ARG A 35 -21.97 12.77 -0.13
N ARG A 36 -20.85 12.80 -0.86
CA ARG A 36 -20.24 14.06 -1.31
C ARG A 36 -20.73 14.51 -2.68
N MET A 37 -21.24 13.62 -3.53
CA MET A 37 -21.71 14.00 -4.87
C MET A 37 -22.83 15.05 -4.87
N PRO A 38 -23.88 14.96 -4.02
CA PRO A 38 -24.91 15.99 -3.97
C PRO A 38 -24.37 17.36 -3.53
N MET A 39 -23.43 17.39 -2.59
CA MET A 39 -22.78 18.62 -2.12
C MET A 39 -21.92 19.26 -3.21
N ILE A 40 -21.17 18.43 -3.97
CA ILE A 40 -20.37 18.90 -5.11
C ILE A 40 -21.29 19.48 -6.19
N ASP A 41 -22.35 18.76 -6.57
CA ASP A 41 -23.33 19.22 -7.56
C ASP A 41 -24.01 20.54 -7.12
N ALA A 42 -24.42 20.64 -5.86
CA ALA A 42 -24.98 21.87 -5.31
C ALA A 42 -23.98 23.05 -5.38
N GLY A 43 -22.71 22.82 -5.03
CA GLY A 43 -21.65 23.82 -5.13
C GLY A 43 -21.31 24.21 -6.57
N MET A 44 -21.43 23.30 -7.54
CA MET A 44 -21.26 23.62 -8.95
C MET A 44 -22.40 24.48 -9.50
N ARG A 45 -23.63 24.24 -9.05
CA ARG A 45 -24.82 25.02 -9.47
C ARG A 45 -24.86 26.41 -8.83
N ASN A 46 -24.44 26.52 -7.57
CA ASN A 46 -24.31 27.80 -6.89
C ASN A 46 -23.00 27.86 -6.08
N PRO A 47 -21.91 28.36 -6.71
CA PRO A 47 -20.62 28.46 -6.05
C PRO A 47 -20.63 29.31 -4.79
N TRP A 48 -21.48 30.35 -4.71
CA TRP A 48 -21.50 31.29 -3.59
C TRP A 48 -22.04 30.69 -2.29
N THR A 49 -22.79 29.59 -2.38
CA THR A 49 -23.35 28.89 -1.21
C THR A 49 -22.66 27.55 -0.96
N ALA A 50 -21.56 27.27 -1.65
CA ALA A 50 -20.87 26.00 -1.54
C ALA A 50 -20.19 25.85 -0.16
N ASP A 51 -20.12 24.63 0.36
CA ASP A 51 -19.30 24.30 1.53
C ASP A 51 -17.82 24.29 1.11
N HIS A 52 -17.24 25.48 0.95
CA HIS A 52 -15.87 25.65 0.49
C HIS A 52 -14.85 24.99 1.42
N VAL A 53 -15.16 24.90 2.71
CA VAL A 53 -14.30 24.25 3.70
C VAL A 53 -14.24 22.75 3.43
N GLU A 54 -15.39 22.09 3.28
CA GLU A 54 -15.42 20.66 2.97
C GLU A 54 -14.83 20.39 1.57
N LEU A 55 -15.18 21.21 0.55
CA LEU A 55 -14.70 21.04 -0.82
C LEU A 55 -13.17 21.14 -0.95
N THR A 56 -12.56 22.16 -0.35
CA THR A 56 -11.09 22.31 -0.35
C THR A 56 -10.41 21.25 0.51
N GLY A 57 -11.02 20.92 1.66
CA GLY A 57 -10.54 19.87 2.55
C GLY A 57 -10.40 18.51 1.87
N MET A 58 -11.32 18.16 0.95
CA MET A 58 -11.27 16.87 0.26
C MET A 58 -9.97 16.58 -0.49
N VAL A 59 -9.34 17.61 -1.07
CA VAL A 59 -8.10 17.47 -1.84
C VAL A 59 -6.93 17.31 -0.88
N THR A 60 -6.85 18.17 0.14
CA THR A 60 -5.81 18.12 1.17
C THR A 60 -5.83 16.78 1.90
N GLU A 61 -7.01 16.24 2.21
CA GLU A 61 -7.18 14.92 2.83
C GLU A 61 -6.57 13.79 2.00
N LYS A 62 -6.80 13.80 0.68
CA LYS A 62 -6.23 12.80 -0.23
C LYS A 62 -4.72 12.97 -0.32
N ALA A 63 -4.25 14.21 -0.53
CA ALA A 63 -2.82 14.51 -0.61
C ALA A 63 -2.06 14.03 0.63
N GLN A 64 -2.59 14.26 1.83
CA GLN A 64 -1.98 13.78 3.08
C GLN A 64 -1.94 12.25 3.17
N ALA A 65 -3.01 11.55 2.78
CA ALA A 65 -3.05 10.10 2.81
C ALA A 65 -2.05 9.48 1.81
N PHE A 66 -1.99 10.02 0.59
CA PHE A 66 -1.04 9.59 -0.44
C PHE A 66 0.41 9.95 -0.10
N SER A 67 0.66 11.10 0.52
CA SER A 67 2.00 11.47 1.01
C SER A 67 2.49 10.49 2.08
N LYS A 68 1.64 10.14 3.06
CA LYS A 68 1.99 9.12 4.06
C LYS A 68 2.22 7.74 3.45
N ALA A 69 1.44 7.37 2.44
CA ALA A 69 1.65 6.14 1.69
C ALA A 69 3.00 6.15 0.96
N GLY A 70 3.34 7.28 0.31
CA GLY A 70 4.63 7.51 -0.35
C GLY A 70 5.81 7.42 0.61
N ASP A 71 5.72 8.05 1.78
CA ASP A 71 6.75 7.97 2.82
C ASP A 71 6.95 6.54 3.31
N SER A 72 5.87 5.77 3.47
CA SER A 72 5.96 4.35 3.83
C SER A 72 6.70 3.57 2.75
N LEU A 73 6.32 3.77 1.48
CA LEU A 73 6.93 3.07 0.36
C LEU A 73 8.41 3.43 0.20
N ALA A 74 8.77 4.71 0.38
CA ALA A 74 10.15 5.16 0.32
C ALA A 74 11.03 4.51 1.41
N LYS A 75 10.51 4.42 2.65
CA LYS A 75 11.20 3.71 3.75
C LYS A 75 11.39 2.24 3.44
N ASP A 76 10.36 1.59 2.90
CA ASP A 76 10.42 0.18 2.54
C ASP A 76 11.39 -0.09 1.38
N MET A 77 11.40 0.77 0.35
CA MET A 77 12.38 0.69 -0.75
C MET A 77 13.81 0.88 -0.23
N ALA A 78 14.04 1.85 0.65
CA ALA A 78 15.35 2.05 1.28
C ALA A 78 15.79 0.82 2.09
N ALA A 79 14.88 0.22 2.86
CA ALA A 79 15.16 -1.00 3.63
C ALA A 79 15.46 -2.21 2.73
N MET A 80 14.87 -2.27 1.54
CA MET A 80 15.08 -3.36 0.58
C MET A 80 16.26 -3.15 -0.37
N GLN A 81 16.82 -1.94 -0.46
CA GLN A 81 17.88 -1.59 -1.42
C GLN A 81 19.08 -2.56 -1.35
N GLY A 82 19.53 -2.91 -0.15
CA GLY A 82 20.65 -3.84 0.03
C GLY A 82 20.34 -5.24 -0.50
N MET A 83 19.15 -5.76 -0.24
CA MET A 83 18.70 -7.06 -0.75
C MET A 83 18.55 -7.05 -2.27
N TRP A 84 18.05 -5.94 -2.83
CA TRP A 84 17.92 -5.75 -4.28
C TRP A 84 19.29 -5.77 -4.97
N MET A 85 20.26 -5.04 -4.44
CA MET A 85 21.64 -5.02 -4.96
C MET A 85 22.27 -6.41 -4.91
N GLN A 86 22.05 -7.17 -3.83
CA GLN A 86 22.54 -8.55 -3.72
C GLN A 86 21.87 -9.48 -4.74
N ALA A 87 20.56 -9.37 -4.94
CA ALA A 87 19.86 -10.15 -5.96
C ALA A 87 20.35 -9.83 -7.39
N MET A 88 20.68 -8.56 -7.67
CA MET A 88 21.25 -8.14 -8.95
C MET A 88 22.67 -8.70 -9.15
N GLN A 89 23.50 -8.66 -8.11
CA GLN A 89 24.84 -9.27 -8.13
C GLN A 89 24.77 -10.79 -8.35
N ASP A 90 23.82 -11.47 -7.71
CA ASP A 90 23.59 -12.89 -7.94
C ASP A 90 23.20 -13.15 -9.39
N ALA A 91 22.20 -12.45 -9.92
CA ALA A 91 21.76 -12.60 -11.31
C ALA A 91 22.90 -12.39 -12.31
N TRP A 92 23.69 -11.34 -12.12
CA TRP A 92 24.88 -11.06 -12.92
C TRP A 92 25.87 -12.22 -12.88
N SER A 93 26.22 -12.66 -11.68
CA SER A 93 27.19 -13.72 -11.48
C SER A 93 26.75 -15.08 -12.03
N LEU A 94 25.44 -15.33 -12.10
CA LEU A 94 24.88 -16.54 -12.70
C LEU A 94 24.97 -16.48 -14.23
N GLY A 95 24.73 -15.30 -14.82
CA GLY A 95 24.82 -15.08 -16.27
C GLY A 95 26.26 -15.07 -16.81
N THR A 96 27.24 -14.61 -16.02
CA THR A 96 28.63 -14.44 -16.51
C THR A 96 29.58 -15.58 -16.12
N ALA A 97 29.21 -16.47 -15.20
CA ALA A 97 30.16 -17.45 -14.66
C ALA A 97 30.46 -18.63 -15.59
N GLY A 98 29.71 -18.82 -16.68
CA GLY A 98 29.92 -19.91 -17.66
C GLY A 98 29.85 -21.33 -17.06
N ARG A 99 29.42 -21.46 -15.79
CA ARG A 99 29.40 -22.69 -15.01
C ARG A 99 28.09 -22.81 -14.28
N MET A 100 27.60 -24.04 -14.11
CA MET A 100 26.40 -24.26 -13.32
C MET A 100 26.60 -23.77 -11.87
N PRO A 101 25.60 -23.10 -11.28
CA PRO A 101 25.67 -22.64 -9.91
C PRO A 101 25.61 -23.84 -8.95
N SER A 102 26.30 -23.75 -7.81
CA SER A 102 26.18 -24.79 -6.79
C SER A 102 24.80 -24.78 -6.14
N ALA A 103 24.34 -25.94 -5.64
CA ALA A 103 23.07 -26.07 -4.92
C ALA A 103 22.95 -25.08 -3.74
N ARG A 104 24.06 -24.83 -3.03
CA ARG A 104 24.12 -23.85 -1.95
C ARG A 104 23.86 -22.42 -2.44
N ARG A 105 24.37 -22.06 -3.62
CA ARG A 105 24.16 -20.74 -4.22
C ARG A 105 22.72 -20.56 -4.68
N ILE A 106 22.14 -21.60 -5.27
CA ILE A 106 20.72 -21.63 -5.66
C ILE A 106 19.82 -21.44 -4.43
N ALA A 107 20.06 -22.19 -3.35
CA ALA A 107 19.30 -22.07 -2.11
C ALA A 107 19.40 -20.68 -1.48
N ALA A 108 20.58 -20.07 -1.48
CA ALA A 108 20.78 -18.70 -0.98
C ALA A 108 20.06 -17.65 -1.84
N GLY A 109 20.04 -17.82 -3.16
CA GLY A 109 19.28 -16.96 -4.07
C GLY A 109 17.78 -17.07 -3.86
N GLN A 110 17.26 -18.29 -3.64
CA GLN A 110 15.85 -18.53 -3.34
C GLN A 110 15.43 -17.89 -2.00
N ASP A 111 16.23 -18.02 -0.93
CA ASP A 111 15.96 -17.36 0.36
C ASP A 111 15.87 -15.84 0.21
N ARG A 112 16.83 -15.22 -0.50
CA ARG A 112 16.79 -13.78 -0.80
C ARG A 112 15.57 -13.38 -1.61
N ALA A 113 15.25 -14.14 -2.67
CA ALA A 113 14.08 -13.87 -3.51
C ALA A 113 12.78 -13.93 -2.69
N MET A 114 12.61 -14.94 -1.83
CA MET A 114 11.43 -15.03 -0.96
C MET A 114 11.34 -13.84 0.01
N ARG A 115 12.47 -13.40 0.61
CA ARG A 115 12.49 -12.24 1.51
C ARG A 115 12.17 -10.93 0.80
N LEU A 116 12.67 -10.76 -0.43
CA LEU A 116 12.32 -9.62 -1.28
C LEU A 116 10.82 -9.63 -1.59
N THR A 117 10.26 -10.76 -2.01
CA THR A 117 8.81 -10.88 -2.27
C THR A 117 7.98 -10.59 -1.01
N ALA A 118 8.37 -11.14 0.14
CA ALA A 118 7.71 -10.85 1.42
C ALA A 118 7.79 -9.35 1.78
N GLY A 119 8.96 -8.74 1.60
CA GLY A 119 9.16 -7.31 1.79
C GLY A 119 8.24 -6.46 0.90
N MET A 120 8.11 -6.82 -0.37
CA MET A 120 7.25 -6.12 -1.34
C MET A 120 5.76 -6.26 -1.00
N ILE A 121 5.29 -7.46 -0.64
CA ILE A 121 3.91 -7.69 -0.21
C ILE A 121 3.60 -6.84 1.03
N GLY A 122 4.48 -6.92 2.04
CA GLY A 122 4.32 -6.15 3.27
C GLY A 122 4.35 -4.63 3.05
N ALA A 123 5.22 -4.15 2.14
CA ALA A 123 5.32 -2.74 1.78
C ALA A 123 4.03 -2.22 1.14
N GLY A 124 3.42 -2.99 0.23
CA GLY A 124 2.12 -2.67 -0.35
C GLY A 124 1.02 -2.55 0.70
N GLY A 125 0.96 -3.50 1.64
CA GLY A 125 0.00 -3.47 2.75
C GLY A 125 0.18 -2.28 3.71
N ARG A 126 1.43 -1.91 4.02
CA ARG A 126 1.74 -0.72 4.83
C ARG A 126 1.38 0.57 4.10
N ALA A 127 1.73 0.69 2.82
CA ALA A 127 1.40 1.86 2.00
C ALA A 127 -0.13 2.07 1.86
N LEU A 128 -0.94 1.01 1.86
CA LEU A 128 -2.40 1.11 1.82
C LEU A 128 -3.01 1.59 3.15
N THR A 129 -2.33 1.38 4.28
CA THR A 129 -2.83 1.70 5.63
C THR A 129 -3.33 3.14 5.79
N PRO A 130 -2.58 4.20 5.44
CA PRO A 130 -3.07 5.57 5.57
C PRO A 130 -4.28 5.88 4.67
N ILE A 131 -4.37 5.26 3.49
CA ILE A 131 -5.50 5.44 2.56
C ILE A 131 -6.76 4.78 3.13
N HIS A 132 -6.64 3.52 3.57
CA HIS A 132 -7.71 2.77 4.21
C HIS A 132 -8.24 3.48 5.46
N ALA A 133 -7.34 3.91 6.35
CA ALA A 133 -7.71 4.62 7.57
C ALA A 133 -8.48 5.92 7.25
N LYS A 134 -8.06 6.66 6.23
CA LYS A 134 -8.74 7.90 5.86
C LYS A 134 -10.09 7.65 5.18
N ALA A 135 -10.19 6.64 4.31
CA ALA A 135 -11.44 6.27 3.65
C ALA A 135 -12.50 5.83 4.67
N THR A 136 -12.14 4.93 5.58
CA THR A 136 -13.05 4.43 6.63
C THR A 136 -13.46 5.53 7.62
N ALA A 137 -12.52 6.39 8.05
CA ALA A 137 -12.84 7.53 8.90
C ALA A 137 -13.80 8.52 8.22
N ASN A 138 -13.59 8.81 6.93
CA ASN A 138 -14.47 9.69 6.17
C ASN A 138 -15.88 9.08 6.00
N ALA A 139 -15.97 7.79 5.68
CA ALA A 139 -17.25 7.09 5.59
C ALA A 139 -18.02 7.16 6.92
N LYS A 140 -17.34 6.93 8.06
CA LYS A 140 -17.93 7.03 9.40
C LYS A 140 -18.43 8.45 9.71
N ARG A 141 -17.63 9.48 9.40
CA ARG A 141 -17.99 10.88 9.64
C ARG A 141 -19.21 11.30 8.81
N LEU A 142 -19.25 10.92 7.53
CA LEU A 142 -20.33 11.27 6.61
C LEU A 142 -21.61 10.44 6.82
N GLY A 143 -21.49 9.24 7.39
CA GLY A 143 -22.62 8.39 7.78
C GLY A 143 -23.29 8.78 9.10
N SER A 144 -22.64 9.62 9.90
CA SER A 144 -23.21 10.12 11.17
C SER A 144 -24.04 11.38 10.92
N PRO A 145 -25.27 11.50 11.47
CA PRO A 145 -26.05 12.74 11.36
C PRO A 145 -25.27 13.93 11.94
N LYS A 146 -25.23 15.08 11.24
CA LYS A 146 -24.80 16.34 11.85
C LYS A 146 -25.78 16.66 12.98
N ARG A 147 -25.28 16.71 14.22
CA ARG A 147 -26.03 17.22 15.39
C ARG A 147 -26.28 18.72 15.24
#